data_AF-E1ZWN3-F1
#
_entry.id   AF-E1ZWN3-F1
#
_cell.length_a   1.000
_cell.length_b   1.000
_cell.length_c   1.000
_cell.angle_alpha   90.00
_cell.angle_beta   90.00
_cell.angle_gamma   90.00
#
_symmetry.space_group_name_H-M   'P 1'
#
loop_
_entity.id
_entity.type
_entity.pdbx_description
1 polymer ?
#
loop_
_entity_poly.entity_id
_entity_poly.type
_entity_poly.pdbx_seq_one_letter_code
_entity_poly.pdbx_strand_id
1 'polypeptide(L)'
;IMTAYPSNEIVDMIRILGEARNNYSPAERFYSERFPDRCHPDRKVIKRLCDRAEQDFLRRNRRKSDPDEVTSLTVTGAVALNPQISTRQIERQHGVSKSTASVLKFNKFHP
;
A
#
# COMPACT_ATOMS: atom_id res chain seq x y z
N ILE A 1 -0.37 -5.12 7.95
CA ILE A 1 -0.52 -6.47 8.58
C ILE A 1 0.32 -7.54 7.87
N MET A 2 0.48 -7.57 6.53
CA MET A 2 1.56 -8.34 5.88
C MET A 2 2.93 -7.62 5.88
N THR A 3 2.96 -6.37 6.37
CA THR A 3 4.14 -5.53 6.49
C THR A 3 5.09 -5.93 7.63
N ALA A 4 4.77 -7.00 8.37
CA ALA A 4 5.54 -7.47 9.51
C ALA A 4 6.48 -8.65 9.18
N TYR A 5 6.24 -9.36 8.07
CA TYR A 5 7.01 -10.53 7.69
C TYR A 5 7.69 -10.31 6.33
N PRO A 6 8.99 -10.60 6.19
CA PRO A 6 9.68 -10.54 4.91
C PRO A 6 9.18 -11.65 3.96
N SER A 7 9.38 -11.46 2.66
CA SER A 7 8.82 -12.35 1.62
C SER A 7 9.27 -13.81 1.76
N ASN A 8 10.51 -14.05 2.21
CA ASN A 8 11.03 -15.40 2.48
C ASN A 8 10.27 -16.08 3.63
N GLU A 9 9.99 -15.37 4.72
CA GLU A 9 9.23 -15.92 5.85
C GLU A 9 7.80 -16.28 5.46
N ILE A 10 7.18 -15.47 4.59
CA ILE A 10 5.86 -15.76 4.01
C ILE A 10 5.88 -17.06 3.20
N VAL A 11 6.91 -17.27 2.37
CA VAL A 11 7.07 -18.52 1.61
C VAL A 11 7.26 -19.71 2.54
N ASP A 12 8.05 -19.55 3.61
CA ASP A 12 8.27 -20.61 4.59
C ASP A 12 6.98 -20.96 5.35
N MET A 13 6.12 -19.98 5.67
CA MET A 13 4.79 -20.23 6.26
C MET A 13 3.91 -21.08 5.33
N ILE A 14 3.93 -20.80 4.02
CA ILE A 14 3.16 -21.55 3.02
C ILE A 14 3.67 -22.99 2.89
N ARG A 15 5.00 -23.18 2.88
CA ARG A 15 5.62 -24.52 2.84
C ARG A 15 5.25 -25.35 4.07
N ILE A 16 5.40 -24.77 5.26
CA ILE A 16 5.03 -25.41 6.54
C ILE A 16 3.54 -25.78 6.54
N LEU A 17 2.65 -24.92 6.03
CA LEU A 17 1.22 -25.22 5.93
C LEU A 17 0.96 -26.43 5.01
N GLY A 18 1.68 -26.52 3.89
CA GLY A 18 1.64 -27.69 3.00
C GLY A 18 2.09 -28.97 3.70
N GLU A 19 3.19 -28.93 4.46
CA GLU A 19 3.67 -30.06 5.27
C GLU A 19 2.66 -30.47 6.35
N ALA A 20 1.99 -29.48 6.93
CA ALA A 20 0.91 -29.66 7.90
C ALA A 20 -0.43 -30.11 7.27
N ARG A 21 -0.44 -30.50 5.99
CA ARG A 21 -1.63 -30.95 5.24
C ARG A 21 -2.78 -29.93 5.30
N ASN A 22 -2.44 -28.65 5.16
CA ASN A 22 -3.36 -27.51 5.26
C ASN A 22 -4.05 -27.36 6.63
N ASN A 23 -3.53 -27.99 7.68
CA ASN A 23 -4.01 -27.77 9.04
C ASN A 23 -3.19 -26.66 9.72
N TYR A 24 -3.85 -25.54 10.03
CA TYR A 24 -3.18 -24.35 10.57
C TYR A 24 -2.64 -24.54 11.99
N SER A 25 -3.26 -25.40 12.81
CA SER A 25 -2.80 -25.64 14.20
C SER A 25 -1.42 -26.33 14.26
N PRO A 26 -1.17 -27.46 13.57
CA PRO A 26 0.16 -28.04 13.49
C PRO A 26 1.13 -27.17 12.67
N ALA A 27 0.65 -26.38 11.69
CA ALA A 27 1.50 -25.46 10.94
C ALA A 27 2.16 -24.41 11.85
N GLU A 28 1.40 -23.81 12.78
CA GLU A 28 1.93 -22.88 13.77
C GLU A 28 3.07 -23.50 14.59
N ARG A 29 2.85 -24.72 15.10
CA ARG A 29 3.84 -25.48 15.87
C ARG A 29 5.08 -25.81 15.04
N PHE A 30 4.90 -26.32 13.82
CA PHE A 30 6.03 -26.67 12.95
C PHE A 30 6.85 -25.45 12.58
N TYR A 31 6.21 -24.29 12.42
CA TYR A 31 6.91 -23.05 12.12
C TYR A 31 7.83 -22.62 13.27
N SER A 32 7.34 -22.62 14.51
CA SER A 32 8.15 -22.25 15.68
C SER A 32 9.27 -23.26 15.95
N GLU A 33 9.02 -24.56 15.73
CA GLU A 33 10.03 -25.61 15.86
C GLU A 33 11.15 -25.48 14.80
N ARG A 34 10.80 -25.16 13.55
CA ARG A 34 11.78 -25.06 12.45
C ARG A 34 12.54 -23.74 12.44
N PHE A 35 11.91 -22.66 12.89
CA PHE A 35 12.48 -21.31 12.88
C PHE A 35 12.45 -20.67 14.27
N PRO A 36 13.23 -21.20 15.23
CA PRO A 36 13.19 -20.75 16.62
C PRO A 36 13.58 -19.27 16.78
N ASP A 37 14.51 -18.78 15.95
CA ASP A 37 15.05 -17.41 16.03
C ASP A 37 14.17 -16.34 15.35
N ARG A 38 13.02 -16.73 14.78
CA ARG A 38 12.12 -15.81 14.04
C ARG A 38 10.89 -15.45 14.86
N CYS A 39 10.14 -14.46 14.37
CA CYS A 39 8.78 -14.21 14.87
C CYS A 39 7.89 -15.43 14.61
N HIS A 40 7.15 -15.87 15.63
CA HIS A 40 6.27 -17.04 15.51
C HIS A 40 4.83 -16.62 15.18
N PRO A 41 4.37 -16.82 13.92
CA PRO A 41 3.01 -16.48 13.53
C PRO A 41 2.01 -17.47 14.13
N ASP A 42 0.99 -16.95 14.80
CA ASP A 42 -0.20 -17.71 15.21
C ASP A 42 -0.89 -18.34 13.98
N ARG A 43 -1.52 -19.52 14.12
CA ARG A 43 -2.39 -20.14 13.11
C ARG A 43 -3.34 -19.16 12.42
N LYS A 44 -3.86 -18.15 13.14
CA LYS A 44 -4.74 -17.11 12.57
C LYS A 44 -4.01 -16.21 11.58
N VAL A 45 -2.73 -15.93 11.81
CA VAL A 45 -1.88 -15.13 10.91
C VAL A 45 -1.63 -15.91 9.61
N ILE A 46 -1.24 -17.18 9.73
CA ILE A 46 -1.04 -18.08 8.60
C ILE A 46 -2.33 -18.20 7.77
N LYS A 47 -3.48 -18.38 8.44
CA LYS A 47 -4.78 -18.43 7.76
C LYS A 47 -5.09 -17.13 7.00
N ARG A 48 -4.99 -15.96 7.65
CA ARG A 48 -5.27 -14.67 7.02
C ARG A 48 -4.34 -14.39 5.83
N LEU A 49 -3.11 -14.90 5.86
CA LEU A 49 -2.18 -14.81 4.74
C LEU A 49 -2.73 -15.58 3.54
N CYS A 50 -3.14 -16.84 3.73
CA CYS A 50 -3.74 -17.67 2.68
C CYS A 50 -5.07 -17.09 2.16
N ASP A 51 -5.99 -16.70 3.05
CA ASP A 51 -7.27 -16.12 2.68
C ASP A 51 -7.08 -14.87 1.77
N ARG A 52 -6.04 -14.06 2.05
CA ARG A 52 -5.70 -12.91 1.19
C ARG A 52 -5.04 -13.30 -0.11
N ALA A 53 -4.23 -14.36 -0.12
CA ALA A 53 -3.61 -14.90 -1.33
C ALA A 53 -4.67 -15.36 -2.33
N GLU A 54 -5.64 -16.12 -1.84
CA GLU A 54 -6.75 -16.63 -2.64
C GLU A 54 -7.63 -15.51 -3.21
N GLN A 55 -7.73 -14.39 -2.50
CA GLN A 55 -8.50 -13.21 -2.90
C GLN A 55 -7.68 -12.17 -3.68
N ASP A 56 -6.45 -12.50 -4.11
CA ASP A 56 -5.51 -11.60 -4.81
C ASP A 56 -5.21 -10.27 -4.06
N PHE A 57 -5.34 -10.28 -2.73
CA PHE A 57 -5.09 -9.14 -1.84
C PHE A 57 -3.68 -9.15 -1.22
N LEU A 58 -2.73 -9.87 -1.81
CA LEU A 58 -1.33 -9.87 -1.34
C LEU A 58 -0.65 -8.51 -1.55
N ARG A 59 -1.09 -7.77 -2.57
CA ARG A 59 -0.60 -6.42 -2.84
C ARG A 59 -1.46 -5.39 -2.12
N ARG A 60 -0.80 -4.51 -1.37
CA ARG A 60 -1.46 -3.33 -0.83
C ARG A 60 -1.74 -2.36 -1.99
N ASN A 61 -2.94 -2.42 -2.54
CA ASN A 61 -3.40 -1.42 -3.50
C ASN A 61 -3.68 -0.11 -2.76
N ARG A 62 -2.65 0.73 -2.62
CA ARG A 62 -2.85 2.12 -2.22
C ARG A 62 -3.52 2.81 -3.40
N ARG A 63 -4.84 2.92 -3.34
CA ARG A 63 -5.59 3.80 -4.26
C ARG A 63 -4.99 5.20 -4.11
N LYS A 64 -4.33 5.69 -5.15
CA LYS A 64 -4.10 7.13 -5.29
C LYS A 64 -5.47 7.68 -5.65
N SER A 65 -6.04 8.50 -4.78
CA SER A 65 -7.25 9.23 -5.15
C SER A 65 -6.86 10.18 -6.27
N ASP A 66 -7.59 10.13 -7.38
CA ASP A 66 -7.46 11.15 -8.40
C ASP A 66 -7.83 12.50 -7.80
N PRO A 67 -7.14 13.58 -8.19
CA PRO A 67 -7.53 14.88 -7.71
C PRO A 67 -8.93 15.23 -8.22
N ASP A 68 -9.71 15.88 -7.36
CA ASP A 68 -11.02 16.41 -7.71
C ASP A 68 -10.96 17.25 -9.02
N GLU A 69 -12.00 17.16 -9.86
CA GLU A 69 -12.02 17.76 -11.19
C GLU A 69 -11.97 19.29 -11.12
N VAL A 70 -12.76 19.89 -10.21
CA VAL A 70 -12.79 21.34 -9.99
C VAL A 70 -11.43 21.83 -9.52
N THR A 71 -10.84 21.08 -8.60
CA THR A 71 -9.48 21.33 -8.12
C THR A 71 -8.45 21.25 -9.25
N SER A 72 -8.55 20.23 -10.11
CA SER A 72 -7.63 20.01 -11.23
C SER A 72 -7.70 21.12 -12.27
N LEU A 73 -8.91 21.54 -12.65
CA LEU A 73 -9.14 22.64 -13.57
C LEU A 73 -8.60 23.96 -13.02
N THR A 74 -8.85 24.23 -11.74
CA THR A 74 -8.41 25.48 -11.08
C THR A 74 -6.88 25.58 -11.07
N VAL A 75 -6.20 24.51 -10.66
CA VAL A 75 -4.73 24.46 -10.63
C VAL A 75 -4.12 24.52 -12.03
N THR A 76 -4.72 23.81 -13.00
CA THR A 76 -4.24 23.82 -14.39
C THR A 76 -4.43 25.20 -15.04
N GLY A 77 -5.57 25.85 -14.82
CA GLY A 77 -5.83 27.21 -15.28
C GLY A 77 -4.86 28.23 -14.69
N ALA A 78 -4.59 28.16 -13.38
CA ALA A 78 -3.65 29.06 -12.73
C ALA A 78 -2.22 28.94 -13.30
N VAL A 79 -1.74 27.72 -13.56
CA VAL A 79 -0.42 27.49 -14.16
C VAL A 79 -0.39 27.88 -15.64
N ALA A 80 -1.46 27.65 -16.39
CA ALA A 80 -1.55 28.10 -17.79
C ALA A 80 -1.48 29.62 -17.92
N LEU A 81 -2.08 30.36 -16.98
CA LEU A 81 -2.05 31.82 -16.94
C LEU A 81 -0.70 32.38 -16.47
N ASN A 82 -0.04 31.71 -15.53
CA ASN A 82 1.27 32.09 -15.03
C ASN A 82 2.13 30.85 -14.73
N PRO A 83 3.02 30.43 -15.64
CA PRO A 83 3.84 29.24 -15.44
C PRO A 83 4.83 29.32 -14.27
N GLN A 84 5.15 30.53 -13.79
CA GLN A 84 6.07 30.76 -12.67
C GLN A 84 5.34 30.86 -11.32
N ILE A 85 4.02 30.66 -11.30
CA ILE A 85 3.24 30.76 -10.08
C ILE A 85 3.64 29.64 -9.11
N SER A 86 3.97 30.02 -7.87
CA SER A 86 4.31 29.02 -6.86
C SER A 86 3.08 28.24 -6.42
N THR A 87 3.26 26.96 -6.06
CA THR A 87 2.20 26.13 -5.48
C THR A 87 1.51 26.81 -4.30
N ARG A 88 2.26 27.41 -3.37
CA ARG A 88 1.72 28.18 -2.23
C ARG A 88 0.82 29.34 -2.64
N GLN A 89 1.15 29.99 -3.74
CA GLN A 89 0.36 31.12 -4.25
C GLN A 89 -0.96 30.63 -4.84
N ILE A 90 -0.95 29.51 -5.59
CA ILE A 90 -2.18 28.86 -6.06
C ILE A 90 -3.07 28.46 -4.86
N GLU A 91 -2.49 27.85 -3.82
CA GLU A 91 -3.24 27.44 -2.63
C GLU A 91 -3.90 28.65 -1.93
N ARG A 92 -3.18 29.76 -1.78
CA ARG A 92 -3.70 30.98 -1.16
C ARG A 92 -4.79 31.65 -1.98
N GLN A 93 -4.63 31.70 -3.31
CA GLN A 93 -5.56 32.40 -4.19
C GLN A 93 -6.85 31.60 -4.42
N HIS A 94 -6.76 30.27 -4.44
CA HIS A 94 -7.86 29.41 -4.86
C HIS A 94 -8.38 28.47 -3.75
N GLY A 95 -7.82 28.52 -2.53
CA GLY A 95 -8.28 27.73 -1.39
C GLY A 95 -8.07 26.21 -1.53
N VAL A 96 -7.35 25.77 -2.55
CA VAL A 96 -7.01 24.37 -2.79
C VAL A 96 -5.82 24.02 -1.91
N SER A 97 -5.96 23.09 -0.95
CA SER A 97 -4.84 22.72 -0.05
C SER A 97 -4.33 21.30 -0.31
N LYS A 98 -2.99 21.13 -0.23
CA LYS A 98 -2.25 19.85 -0.22
C LYS A 98 -2.35 18.99 -1.49
N SER A 99 -3.31 19.22 -2.36
CA SER A 99 -3.49 18.53 -3.64
C SER A 99 -2.79 19.21 -4.80
N THR A 100 -2.48 20.51 -4.73
CA THR A 100 -1.93 21.31 -5.85
C THR A 100 -0.66 20.69 -6.44
N ALA A 101 0.33 20.36 -5.62
CA ALA A 101 1.55 19.70 -6.09
C ALA A 101 1.30 18.28 -6.65
N SER A 102 0.31 17.58 -6.11
CA SER A 102 -0.10 16.26 -6.61
C SER A 102 -0.80 16.37 -7.96
N VAL A 103 -1.66 17.38 -8.14
CA VAL A 103 -2.38 17.71 -9.37
C VAL A 103 -1.38 18.09 -10.47
N LEU A 104 -0.39 18.94 -10.16
CA LEU A 104 0.64 19.32 -11.12
C LEU A 104 1.44 18.10 -11.60
N LYS A 105 1.87 17.24 -10.66
CA LYS A 105 2.55 15.98 -11.00
C LYS A 105 1.66 15.02 -11.80
N PHE A 106 0.38 14.92 -11.45
CA PHE A 106 -0.59 14.08 -12.17
C PHE A 106 -0.77 14.55 -13.62
N ASN A 107 -0.88 15.87 -13.82
CA ASN A 107 -1.03 16.50 -15.13
C ASN A 107 0.31 16.76 -15.84
N LYS A 108 1.43 16.21 -15.34
CA LYS A 108 2.78 16.31 -15.92
C LYS A 108 3.35 17.73 -16.03
N PHE A 109 2.85 18.69 -15.25
CA PHE A 109 3.50 19.99 -15.11
C PHE A 109 4.79 19.86 -14.28
N HIS A 110 5.82 20.61 -14.66
CA HIS A 110 7.02 20.74 -13.84
C HIS A 110 6.71 21.70 -12.67
N PRO A 111 6.82 21.25 -11.41
CA PRO A 111 6.56 22.09 -10.25
C PRO A 111 7.68 23.11 -9.98
#